data_AF-A0A921ISL4-F1
#
_entry.id   AF-A0A921ISL4-F1
#
_cell.length_a   1.000
_cell.length_b   1.000
_cell.length_c   1.000
_cell.angle_alpha   90.00
_cell.angle_beta   90.00
_cell.angle_gamma   90.00
#
_symmetry.space_group_name_H-M   'P 1'
#
loop_
_entity.id
_entity.type
_entity.pdbx_description
1 polymer ?
#
loop_
_entity_poly.entity_id
_entity_poly.type
_entity_poly.pdbx_seq_one_letter_code
_entity_poly.pdbx_strand_id
1 'polypeptide(L)'
;MEQKTYSTFCPYCDEEVEAILDIRTERHCVRGEEIMLDNVPVAVCPLCGEDIGDTRIDGPTIDRAFDIYRTRHNMLFTKDIKEIRARYGMSLREFSRFLGFGVQTYASYENGSLPDELHDRMIRIASTPEGARLIIPLAEGSISEKSMRLAQAFAYPEGDAESSHQEIQ
;
A
#
# COMPACT_ATOMS: atom_id res chain seq x y z
N MET A 1 -28.50 14.85 -21.99
CA MET A 1 -27.29 14.35 -21.32
C MET A 1 -27.76 13.31 -20.34
N GLU A 2 -27.45 12.03 -20.56
CA GLU A 2 -27.85 10.97 -19.64
C GLU A 2 -27.07 11.12 -18.34
N GLN A 3 -27.78 11.39 -17.25
CA GLN A 3 -27.19 11.49 -15.93
C GLN A 3 -26.87 10.07 -15.48
N LYS A 4 -25.60 9.80 -15.15
CA LYS A 4 -25.17 8.46 -14.75
C LYS A 4 -25.74 8.17 -13.36
N THR A 5 -26.56 7.12 -13.25
CA THR A 5 -27.12 6.66 -11.98
C THR A 5 -26.39 5.42 -11.47
N TYR A 6 -26.53 5.14 -10.18
CA TYR A 6 -25.92 4.01 -9.51
C TYR A 6 -26.81 3.44 -8.42
N SER A 7 -27.10 2.15 -8.48
CA SER A 7 -27.89 1.44 -7.48
C SER A 7 -27.14 1.31 -6.15
N THR A 8 -27.65 1.95 -5.11
CA THR A 8 -27.09 1.90 -3.76
C THR A 8 -28.18 2.12 -2.70
N PHE A 9 -27.81 1.98 -1.43
CA PHE A 9 -28.71 2.13 -0.29
C PHE A 9 -28.54 3.52 0.33
N CYS A 10 -29.63 4.26 0.50
CA CYS A 10 -29.61 5.53 1.18
C CYS A 10 -29.85 5.33 2.70
N PRO A 11 -28.85 5.60 3.56
CA PRO A 11 -29.01 5.41 5.00
C PRO A 11 -29.94 6.44 5.67
N TYR A 12 -30.23 7.55 4.98
CA TYR A 12 -31.12 8.61 5.49
C TYR A 12 -32.60 8.33 5.19
N CYS A 13 -32.89 7.69 4.05
CA CYS A 13 -34.24 7.27 3.69
C CYS A 13 -34.56 5.83 4.12
N ASP A 14 -33.53 5.03 4.48
CA ASP A 14 -33.63 3.60 4.80
C ASP A 14 -34.18 2.76 3.63
N GLU A 15 -33.77 3.08 2.40
CA GLU A 15 -34.24 2.41 1.18
C GLU A 15 -33.20 2.35 0.05
N GLU A 16 -33.38 1.40 -0.87
CA GLU A 16 -32.58 1.30 -2.09
C GLU A 16 -32.99 2.38 -3.10
N VAL A 17 -32.00 3.07 -3.66
CA VAL A 17 -32.20 4.17 -4.61
C VAL A 17 -31.26 4.05 -5.79
N GLU A 18 -31.70 4.57 -6.93
CA GLU A 18 -30.82 4.88 -8.06
C GLU A 18 -30.18 6.25 -7.80
N ALA A 19 -29.05 6.25 -7.09
CA ALA A 19 -28.35 7.47 -6.75
C ALA A 19 -27.84 8.18 -8.00
N ILE A 20 -27.89 9.51 -7.97
CA ILE A 20 -27.36 10.35 -9.04
C ILE A 20 -25.87 10.57 -8.77
N LEU A 21 -25.00 10.32 -9.74
CA LEU A 21 -23.59 10.67 -9.62
C LEU A 21 -23.39 12.15 -9.94
N ASP A 22 -23.14 12.93 -8.89
CA ASP A 22 -22.74 14.32 -8.98
C ASP A 22 -21.21 14.42 -9.06
N ILE A 23 -20.68 15.16 -10.02
CA ILE A 23 -19.24 15.29 -10.24
C ILE A 23 -18.80 16.68 -9.78
N ARG A 24 -18.05 16.72 -8.68
CA ARG A 24 -17.61 17.99 -8.08
C ARG A 24 -16.18 17.92 -7.55
N THR A 25 -15.69 19.07 -7.06
CA THR A 25 -14.41 19.15 -6.35
C THR A 25 -14.67 18.89 -4.87
N GLU A 26 -13.97 17.90 -4.31
CA GLU A 26 -14.12 17.49 -2.92
C GLU A 26 -12.83 17.67 -2.12
N ARG A 27 -12.98 17.89 -0.81
CA ARG A 27 -11.86 18.01 0.14
C ARG A 27 -11.75 16.73 0.94
N HIS A 28 -10.59 16.09 0.88
CA HIS A 28 -10.28 14.90 1.68
C HIS A 28 -9.17 15.20 2.69
N CYS A 29 -9.39 14.81 3.95
CA CYS A 29 -8.36 14.92 5.00
C CYS A 29 -7.62 13.59 5.14
N VAL A 30 -6.32 13.59 4.83
CA VAL A 30 -5.46 12.42 4.93
C VAL A 30 -4.36 12.71 5.96
N ARG A 31 -4.39 12.02 7.11
CA ARG A 31 -3.44 12.22 8.23
C ARG A 31 -3.31 13.69 8.67
N GLY A 32 -4.40 14.45 8.62
CA GLY A 32 -4.43 15.87 9.00
C GLY A 32 -4.06 16.84 7.88
N GLU A 33 -3.71 16.34 6.68
CA GLU A 33 -3.44 17.17 5.51
C GLU A 33 -4.64 17.21 4.56
N GLU A 34 -4.95 18.39 4.04
CA GLU A 34 -6.03 18.58 3.08
C GLU A 34 -5.58 18.29 1.64
N ILE A 35 -6.35 17.43 0.97
CA ILE A 35 -6.18 17.05 -0.43
C ILE A 35 -7.44 17.42 -1.19
N MET A 36 -7.29 18.38 -2.11
CA MET A 36 -8.36 18.79 -3.01
C MET A 36 -8.33 17.91 -4.25
N LEU A 37 -9.46 17.27 -4.56
CA LEU A 37 -9.63 16.42 -5.73
C LEU A 37 -10.72 16.97 -6.63
N ASP A 38 -10.37 17.26 -7.89
CA ASP A 38 -11.36 17.57 -8.91
C ASP A 38 -11.96 16.31 -9.53
N ASN A 39 -13.15 16.43 -10.09
CA ASN A 39 -13.88 15.36 -10.78
C ASN A 39 -14.18 14.15 -9.89
N VAL A 40 -14.58 14.40 -8.64
CA VAL A 40 -14.97 13.35 -7.70
C VAL A 40 -16.44 13.01 -7.92
N PRO A 41 -16.77 11.74 -8.24
CA PRO A 41 -18.16 11.29 -8.27
C PRO A 41 -18.66 11.09 -6.83
N VAL A 42 -19.75 11.76 -6.49
CA VAL A 42 -20.47 11.63 -5.22
C VAL A 42 -21.86 11.08 -5.52
N ALA A 43 -22.25 9.99 -4.87
CA ALA A 43 -23.61 9.48 -4.97
C ALA A 43 -24.55 10.37 -4.16
N VAL A 44 -25.58 10.90 -4.80
CA VAL A 44 -26.60 11.74 -4.15
C VAL A 44 -27.94 11.04 -4.20
N CYS A 45 -28.62 10.95 -3.07
CA CYS A 45 -29.97 10.40 -3.00
C CYS A 45 -30.95 11.30 -3.77
N PRO A 46 -31.71 10.78 -4.74
CA PRO A 46 -32.70 11.59 -5.45
C PRO A 46 -33.93 11.95 -4.59
N LEU A 47 -34.12 11.30 -3.44
CA LEU A 47 -35.30 11.46 -2.59
C LEU A 47 -35.09 12.49 -1.48
N CYS A 48 -33.98 12.40 -0.74
CA CYS A 48 -33.65 13.33 0.33
C CYS A 48 -32.58 14.36 -0.03
N GLY A 49 -31.82 14.15 -1.12
CA GLY A 49 -30.73 15.04 -1.55
C GLY A 49 -29.42 14.87 -0.78
N GLU A 50 -29.33 13.91 0.15
CA GLU A 50 -28.11 13.66 0.93
C GLU A 50 -27.06 12.87 0.15
N ASP A 51 -25.79 13.13 0.46
CA ASP A 51 -24.65 12.39 -0.06
C ASP A 51 -24.61 10.97 0.57
N ILE A 52 -24.49 9.96 -0.28
CA ILE A 52 -24.45 8.54 0.09
C ILE A 52 -23.00 8.06 0.00
N GLY A 53 -22.47 7.57 1.11
CA GLY A 53 -21.17 6.88 1.14
C GLY A 53 -21.30 5.46 0.61
N ASP A 54 -20.55 5.14 -0.45
CA ASP A 54 -20.50 3.80 -1.04
C ASP A 54 -19.06 3.50 -1.47
N THR A 55 -18.46 2.47 -0.89
CA THR A 55 -17.06 2.10 -1.16
C THR A 55 -16.77 1.79 -2.62
N ARG A 56 -17.78 1.40 -3.40
CA ARG A 56 -17.66 1.14 -4.84
C ARG A 56 -17.50 2.42 -5.66
N ILE A 57 -17.95 3.56 -5.11
CA ILE A 57 -17.84 4.89 -5.71
C ILE A 57 -16.69 5.66 -5.07
N ASP A 58 -16.61 5.66 -3.74
CA ASP A 58 -15.65 6.45 -2.96
C ASP A 58 -14.25 5.85 -2.97
N GLY A 59 -14.13 4.52 -3.11
CA GLY A 59 -12.86 3.79 -3.06
C GLY A 59 -11.78 4.37 -4.01
N PRO A 60 -12.05 4.49 -5.33
CA PRO A 60 -11.12 5.11 -6.27
C PRO A 60 -10.72 6.55 -5.91
N THR A 61 -11.64 7.32 -5.32
CA THR A 61 -11.36 8.69 -4.85
C THR A 61 -10.43 8.68 -3.65
N ILE A 62 -10.66 7.79 -2.68
CA ILE A 62 -9.80 7.60 -1.51
C ILE A 62 -8.39 7.16 -1.94
N ASP A 63 -8.28 6.21 -2.87
CA ASP A 63 -7.00 5.75 -3.41
C ASP A 63 -6.23 6.90 -4.06
N ARG A 64 -6.92 7.73 -4.86
CA ARG A 64 -6.33 8.93 -5.47
C ARG A 64 -5.87 9.95 -4.42
N ALA A 65 -6.63 10.16 -3.35
CA ALA A 65 -6.21 11.02 -2.25
C ALA A 65 -4.94 10.47 -1.58
N PHE A 66 -4.88 9.17 -1.32
CA PHE A 66 -3.70 8.53 -0.73
C PHE A 66 -2.48 8.59 -1.65
N ASP A 67 -2.64 8.47 -2.97
CA ASP A 67 -1.53 8.57 -3.92
C ASP A 67 -0.94 9.98 -4.02
N ILE A 68 -1.78 11.02 -3.92
CA ILE A 68 -1.30 12.41 -3.76
C ILE A 68 -0.52 12.55 -2.46
N TYR A 69 -1.05 12.01 -1.35
CA TYR A 69 -0.35 12.01 -0.07
C TYR A 69 1.02 11.33 -0.17
N ARG A 70 1.08 10.14 -0.78
CA ARG A 70 2.34 9.41 -1.00
C ARG A 70 3.35 10.23 -1.79
N THR A 71 2.89 10.91 -2.84
CA THR A 71 3.75 11.78 -3.67
C THR A 71 4.33 12.91 -2.84
N ARG A 72 3.50 13.60 -2.04
CA ARG A 72 3.93 14.74 -1.22
C ARG A 72 4.91 14.34 -0.11
N HIS A 73 4.74 13.16 0.46
CA HIS A 73 5.56 12.65 1.56
C HIS A 73 6.67 11.69 1.12
N ASN A 74 6.89 11.54 -0.20
CA ASN A 74 7.84 10.59 -0.77
C ASN A 74 7.72 9.18 -0.14
N MET A 75 6.49 8.66 -0.08
CA MET A 75 6.20 7.33 0.43
C MET A 75 6.09 6.31 -0.71
N LEU A 76 6.27 5.03 -0.39
CA LEU A 76 6.14 3.95 -1.36
C LEU A 76 4.69 3.82 -1.82
N PHE A 77 4.51 3.62 -3.13
CA PHE A 77 3.22 3.24 -3.68
C PHE A 77 2.98 1.75 -3.47
N THR A 78 1.70 1.38 -3.47
CA THR A 78 1.28 -0.02 -3.33
C THR A 78 1.92 -0.94 -4.37
N LYS A 79 2.14 -0.44 -5.59
CA LYS A 79 2.86 -1.18 -6.64
C LYS A 79 4.33 -1.43 -6.25
N ASP A 80 5.02 -0.42 -5.70
CA ASP A 80 6.43 -0.52 -5.33
C ASP A 80 6.61 -1.52 -4.19
N ILE A 81 5.71 -1.48 -3.20
CA ILE A 81 5.71 -2.43 -2.07
C ILE A 81 5.55 -3.89 -2.57
N LYS A 82 4.62 -4.12 -3.51
CA LYS A 82 4.42 -5.44 -4.15
C LYS A 82 5.65 -5.89 -4.93
N GLU A 83 6.22 -5.00 -5.72
CA GLU A 83 7.41 -5.27 -6.54
C GLU A 83 8.63 -5.58 -5.67
N ILE A 84 8.84 -4.83 -4.59
CA ILE A 84 9.93 -5.08 -3.63
C ILE A 84 9.83 -6.51 -3.10
N ARG A 85 8.66 -6.94 -2.59
CA ARG A 85 8.47 -8.32 -2.15
C ARG A 85 8.69 -9.33 -3.27
N ALA A 86 8.16 -9.06 -4.46
CA ALA A 86 8.26 -9.97 -5.60
C ALA A 86 9.72 -10.24 -5.99
N ARG A 87 10.62 -9.26 -5.88
CA ARG A 87 12.06 -9.44 -6.14
C ARG A 87 12.74 -10.44 -5.22
N TYR A 88 12.23 -10.64 -4.00
CA TYR A 88 12.71 -11.69 -3.10
C TYR A 88 12.14 -13.07 -3.43
N GLY A 89 11.10 -13.17 -4.26
CA GLY A 89 10.41 -14.43 -4.53
C GLY A 89 9.69 -15.02 -3.30
N MET A 90 9.40 -14.19 -2.29
CA MET A 90 8.76 -14.62 -1.05
C MET A 90 7.24 -14.50 -1.10
N SER A 91 6.57 -15.39 -0.35
CA SER A 91 5.15 -15.21 -0.03
C SER A 91 4.94 -13.96 0.83
N LEU A 92 3.72 -13.42 0.82
CA LEU A 92 3.35 -12.29 1.67
C LEU A 92 3.67 -12.56 3.15
N ARG A 93 3.35 -13.76 3.64
CA ARG A 93 3.61 -14.18 5.02
C ARG A 93 5.10 -14.16 5.35
N GLU A 94 5.92 -14.76 4.49
CA GLU A 94 7.36 -14.88 4.72
C GLU A 94 8.05 -13.52 4.66
N PHE A 95 7.68 -12.69 3.68
CA PHE A 95 8.26 -11.35 3.56
C PHE A 95 7.84 -10.42 4.71
N SER A 96 6.59 -10.53 5.18
CA SER A 96 6.15 -9.80 6.38
C SER A 96 7.02 -10.16 7.59
N ARG A 97 7.27 -11.45 7.80
CA ARG A 97 8.10 -11.95 8.91
C ARG A 97 9.57 -11.56 8.74
N PHE A 98 10.08 -11.54 7.51
CA PHE A 98 11.43 -11.06 7.20
C PHE A 98 11.63 -9.60 7.64
N LEU A 99 10.63 -8.74 7.41
CA LEU A 99 10.67 -7.33 7.85
C LEU A 99 10.33 -7.12 9.33
N GLY A 100 9.92 -8.18 10.06
CA GLY A 100 9.44 -8.08 11.43
C GLY A 100 8.02 -7.51 11.56
N PHE A 101 7.22 -7.52 10.50
CA PHE A 101 5.86 -6.99 10.49
C PHE A 101 4.81 -8.06 10.76
N GLY A 102 3.64 -7.62 11.25
CA GLY A 102 2.43 -8.43 11.22
C GLY A 102 1.98 -8.68 9.78
N VAL A 103 1.55 -9.91 9.48
CA VAL A 103 1.11 -10.33 8.14
C VAL A 103 -0.03 -9.44 7.62
N GLN A 104 -0.99 -9.11 8.48
CA GLN A 104 -2.12 -8.24 8.11
C GLN A 104 -1.69 -6.79 7.89
N THR A 105 -0.72 -6.30 8.64
CA THR A 105 -0.15 -4.96 8.47
C THR A 105 0.51 -4.81 7.11
N TYR A 106 1.35 -5.76 6.71
CA TYR A 106 1.96 -5.73 5.39
C TYR A 106 0.92 -5.91 4.26
N ALA A 107 -0.06 -6.80 4.47
CA ALA A 107 -1.15 -7.01 3.51
C ALA A 107 -1.98 -5.73 3.29
N SER A 108 -2.24 -4.94 4.33
CA SER A 108 -2.98 -3.70 4.16
C SER A 108 -2.22 -2.70 3.28
N TYR A 109 -0.88 -2.68 3.32
CA TYR A 109 -0.08 -1.80 2.46
C TYR A 109 -0.14 -2.23 0.98
N GLU A 110 -0.11 -3.55 0.73
CA GLU A 110 -0.37 -4.10 -0.60
C GLU A 110 -1.81 -3.87 -1.08
N ASN A 111 -2.73 -3.50 -0.19
CA ASN A 111 -4.12 -3.20 -0.49
C ASN A 111 -4.46 -1.70 -0.43
N GLY A 112 -3.46 -0.82 -0.47
CA GLY A 112 -3.69 0.62 -0.64
C GLY A 112 -3.61 1.45 0.63
N SER A 113 -3.52 0.86 1.83
CA SER A 113 -3.33 1.66 3.05
C SER A 113 -1.95 2.34 3.07
N LEU A 114 -1.87 3.48 3.74
CA LEU A 114 -0.63 4.22 3.92
C LEU A 114 0.24 3.53 5.00
N PRO A 115 1.49 3.16 4.71
CA PRO A 115 2.43 2.74 5.76
C PRO A 115 2.70 3.88 6.73
N ASP A 116 3.01 3.58 7.99
CA ASP A 116 3.65 4.58 8.83
C ASP A 116 5.09 4.80 8.37
N GLU A 117 5.72 5.84 8.90
CA GLU A 117 7.05 6.26 8.47
C GLU A 117 8.13 5.20 8.73
N LEU A 118 8.02 4.45 9.84
CA LEU A 118 8.99 3.42 10.17
C LEU A 118 8.85 2.22 9.22
N HIS A 119 7.63 1.78 8.95
CA HIS A 119 7.36 0.71 8.01
C HIS A 119 7.77 1.08 6.58
N ASP A 120 7.49 2.30 6.13
CA ASP A 120 7.92 2.80 4.81
C ASP A 120 9.45 2.72 4.68
N ARG A 121 10.18 3.25 5.69
CA ARG A 121 11.65 3.19 5.74
C ARG A 121 12.18 1.76 5.76
N MET A 122 11.58 0.87 6.55
CA MET A 122 12.02 -0.53 6.62
C MET A 122 11.80 -1.27 5.29
N ILE A 123 10.68 -1.04 4.60
CA ILE A 123 10.46 -1.61 3.25
C ILE A 123 11.48 -1.04 2.25
N ARG A 124 11.81 0.26 2.35
CA ARG A 124 12.87 0.89 1.52
C ARG A 124 14.24 0.31 1.78
N ILE A 125 14.62 0.07 3.04
CA ILE A 125 15.88 -0.59 3.41
C ILE A 125 15.92 -1.98 2.76
N ALA A 126 14.84 -2.76 2.91
CA ALA A 126 14.74 -4.06 2.26
C ALA A 126 14.73 -4.00 0.73
N SER A 127 14.54 -2.83 0.11
CA SER A 127 14.52 -2.70 -1.35
C SER A 127 15.90 -2.78 -2.00
N THR A 128 16.99 -2.76 -1.22
CA THR A 128 18.37 -2.88 -1.74
C THR A 128 19.08 -4.09 -1.17
N PRO A 129 20.08 -4.67 -1.89
CA PRO A 129 20.88 -5.76 -1.37
C PRO A 129 21.57 -5.42 -0.04
N GLU A 130 22.11 -4.21 0.10
CA GLU A 130 22.82 -3.79 1.32
C GLU A 130 21.88 -3.73 2.52
N GLY A 131 20.68 -3.19 2.36
CA GLY A 131 19.70 -3.17 3.43
C GLY A 131 19.18 -4.56 3.76
N ALA A 132 19.05 -5.45 2.76
CA ALA A 132 18.74 -6.86 2.99
C ALA A 132 19.79 -7.55 3.89
N ARG A 133 21.08 -7.27 3.69
CA ARG A 133 22.18 -7.79 4.55
C ARG A 133 22.01 -7.39 6.01
N LEU A 134 21.49 -6.19 6.28
CA LEU A 134 21.22 -5.72 7.64
C LEU A 134 20.03 -6.45 8.28
N ILE A 135 19.04 -6.86 7.48
CA ILE A 135 17.81 -7.49 7.97
C ILE A 135 17.99 -9.01 8.16
N ILE A 136 18.77 -9.69 7.32
CA ILE A 136 19.01 -11.14 7.38
C ILE A 136 19.31 -11.66 8.79
N PRO A 137 20.28 -11.11 9.56
CA PRO A 137 20.57 -11.62 10.91
C PRO A 137 19.41 -11.40 11.90
N LEU A 138 18.58 -10.38 11.66
CA LEU A 138 17.41 -10.07 12.51
C LEU A 138 16.22 -11.00 12.20
N ALA A 139 16.17 -11.54 10.99
CA ALA A 139 15.10 -12.44 10.53
C ALA A 139 15.38 -13.92 10.84
N GLU A 140 16.51 -14.25 11.48
CA GLU A 140 16.86 -15.63 11.82
C GLU A 140 15.80 -16.30 12.71
N GLY A 141 15.42 -17.53 12.38
CA GLY A 141 14.33 -18.27 13.05
C GLY A 141 12.92 -17.72 12.80
N SER A 142 12.78 -16.52 12.21
CA SER A 142 11.49 -15.89 11.93
C SER A 142 10.92 -16.27 10.58
N ILE A 143 11.75 -16.74 9.64
CA ILE A 143 11.35 -17.19 8.30
C ILE A 143 11.83 -18.62 8.04
N SER A 144 11.25 -19.27 7.04
CA SER A 144 11.69 -20.61 6.61
C SER A 144 13.11 -20.58 6.04
N GLU A 145 13.82 -21.72 6.11
CA GLU A 145 15.15 -21.85 5.49
C GLU A 145 15.15 -21.50 4.00
N LYS A 146 14.08 -21.87 3.28
CA LYS A 146 13.91 -21.53 1.86
C LYS A 146 13.88 -20.02 1.66
N SER A 147 13.09 -19.30 2.44
CA SER A 147 13.03 -17.84 2.39
C SER A 147 14.35 -17.21 2.80
N MET A 148 15.06 -17.77 3.78
CA MET A 148 16.39 -17.28 4.16
C MET A 148 17.37 -17.34 2.99
N ARG A 149 17.39 -18.46 2.25
CA ARG A 149 18.22 -18.60 1.04
C ARG A 149 17.83 -17.59 -0.04
N LEU A 150 16.54 -17.31 -0.21
CA LEU A 150 16.06 -16.28 -1.14
C LEU A 150 16.51 -14.87 -0.74
N ALA A 151 16.46 -14.53 0.55
CA ALA A 151 16.97 -13.26 1.06
C ALA A 151 18.48 -13.13 0.83
N GLN A 152 19.24 -14.19 1.09
CA GLN A 152 20.69 -14.22 0.84
C GLN A 152 21.02 -14.05 -0.65
N ALA A 153 20.29 -14.73 -1.54
CA ALA A 153 20.47 -14.58 -2.98
C ALA A 153 20.17 -13.15 -3.47
N PHE A 154 19.15 -12.50 -2.90
CA PHE A 154 18.86 -11.09 -3.17
C PHE A 154 19.96 -10.15 -2.62
N ALA A 155 20.47 -10.44 -1.42
CA ALA A 155 21.47 -9.64 -0.73
C ALA A 155 22.88 -9.75 -1.33
N TYR A 156 23.20 -10.88 -1.96
CA TYR A 156 24.51 -11.19 -2.53
C TYR A 156 24.36 -11.75 -3.96
N PRO A 157 23.97 -10.91 -4.95
CA PRO A 157 23.89 -11.35 -6.33
C PRO A 157 25.28 -11.79 -6.83
N GLU A 158 25.34 -12.81 -7.70
CA GLU A 158 26.60 -13.33 -8.21
C GLU A 158 27.41 -12.21 -8.89
N GLY A 159 28.52 -11.81 -8.27
CA GLY A 159 29.29 -10.60 -8.57
C GLY A 159 30.00 -10.00 -7.34
N ASP A 160 29.49 -10.25 -6.13
CA ASP A 160 30.08 -9.79 -4.85
C ASP A 160 30.91 -10.88 -4.13
N ALA A 161 31.55 -11.78 -4.89
CA ALA A 161 32.40 -12.86 -4.37
C ALA A 161 33.89 -12.45 -4.22
N GLU A 162 34.19 -11.18 -3.99
CA GLU A 162 35.55 -10.73 -3.67
C GLU A 162 35.55 -9.89 -2.38
N SER A 163 35.92 -10.55 -1.28
CA SER A 163 36.64 -10.02 -0.10
C SER A 163 36.34 -10.79 1.20
N SER A 164 36.19 -12.11 1.14
CA SER A 164 36.66 -12.93 2.26
C SER A 164 38.18 -13.04 2.13
N HIS A 165 38.87 -12.09 2.76
CA HIS A 165 40.33 -12.03 2.85
C HIS A 165 40.94 -13.42 3.08
N GLN A 166 41.68 -13.88 2.07
CA GLN A 166 42.85 -14.70 2.29
C GLN A 166 43.94 -13.85 2.97
N GLU A 167 44.72 -14.53 3.82
CA GLU A 167 46.03 -14.15 4.35
C GLU A 167 46.07 -13.14 5.52
N ILE A 168 46.09 -13.70 6.75
CA ILE A 168 47.08 -13.27 7.73
C ILE A 168 48.02 -14.46 7.96
N GLN A 169 49.30 -14.17 7.75
CA GLN A 169 50.49 -15.00 7.93
C GLN A 169 50.64 -15.56 9.34
#